data_AF-A0A965L2Z8-F1
#
_entry.id   AF-A0A965L2Z8-F1
#
_cell.length_a   1.000
_cell.length_b   1.000
_cell.length_c   1.000
_cell.angle_alpha   90.00
_cell.angle_beta   90.00
_cell.angle_gamma   90.00
#
_symmetry.space_group_name_H-M   'P 1'
#
loop_
_entity.id
_entity.type
_entity.pdbx_description
1 polymer ?
#
loop_
_entity_poly.entity_id
_entity_poly.type
_entity_poly.pdbx_seq_one_letter_code
_entity_poly.pdbx_strand_id
1 'polypeptide(L)'
;MFGQAIVWIQTNGPIIWPWARQYKFPLMLLGVPITWLFMEATSLVVQGFDGEFWPGRFMSFTAGIIIFTAMTYLFKSEGINIKTTISLALAFALILVQLFWKS
;
A
#
# COMPACT_ATOMS: atom_id res chain seq x y z
N MET A 1 4.49 -2.30 -6.00
CA MET A 1 3.12 -1.94 -6.44
C MET A 1 2.19 -3.15 -6.52
N PHE A 2 2.55 -4.22 -7.25
CA PHE A 2 1.73 -5.45 -7.31
C PHE A 2 1.39 -6.05 -5.93
N GLY A 3 2.36 -6.14 -5.01
CA GLY A 3 2.10 -6.62 -3.65
C GLY A 3 1.04 -5.80 -2.90
N GLN A 4 1.02 -4.48 -3.07
CA GLN A 4 0.01 -3.60 -2.46
C GLN A 4 -1.40 -3.88 -3.01
N ALA A 5 -1.51 -4.20 -4.30
CA ALA A 5 -2.80 -4.51 -4.93
C ALA A 5 -3.35 -5.86 -4.44
N ILE A 6 -2.47 -6.86 -4.31
CA ILE A 6 -2.83 -8.17 -3.79
C ILE A 6 -3.25 -8.06 -2.32
N VAL A 7 -2.52 -7.29 -1.50
CA VAL A 7 -2.91 -7.00 -0.11
C VAL A 7 -4.26 -6.29 -0.04
N TRP A 8 -4.53 -5.36 -0.95
CA TRP A 8 -5.82 -4.67 -1.00
C TRP A 8 -6.96 -5.68 -1.27
N ILE A 9 -6.78 -6.59 -2.24
CA ILE A 9 -7.75 -7.67 -2.53
C ILE A 9 -7.90 -8.58 -1.31
N GLN A 10 -6.80 -8.94 -0.65
CA GLN A 10 -6.83 -9.84 0.50
C GLN A 10 -7.60 -9.23 1.68
N THR A 11 -7.44 -7.94 1.93
CA THR A 11 -8.02 -7.23 3.08
C THR A 11 -9.43 -6.68 2.81
N ASN A 12 -9.67 -6.10 1.63
CA ASN A 12 -10.93 -5.47 1.27
C ASN A 12 -11.84 -6.39 0.43
N GLY A 13 -11.28 -7.34 -0.30
CA GLY A 13 -12.03 -8.28 -1.13
C GLY A 13 -13.11 -9.05 -0.38
N PRO A 14 -12.86 -9.61 0.82
CA PRO A 14 -13.91 -10.31 1.59
C PRO A 14 -15.10 -9.44 2.02
N ILE A 15 -14.89 -8.12 2.06
CA ILE A 15 -15.94 -7.13 2.36
C ILE A 15 -16.82 -6.92 1.12
N ILE A 16 -16.20 -6.83 -0.06
CA ILE A 16 -16.85 -6.44 -1.31
C ILE A 16 -17.43 -7.66 -2.05
N TRP A 17 -16.72 -8.78 -2.08
CA TRP A 17 -17.08 -9.93 -2.92
C TRP A 17 -17.50 -11.17 -2.12
N PRO A 18 -18.62 -11.83 -2.49
CA PRO A 18 -19.08 -13.05 -1.85
C PRO A 18 -18.07 -14.21 -1.92
N TRP A 19 -17.39 -14.38 -3.06
CA TRP A 19 -16.38 -15.45 -3.22
C TRP A 19 -15.20 -15.26 -2.27
N ALA A 20 -14.70 -14.03 -2.13
CA ALA A 20 -13.58 -13.73 -1.23
C ALA A 20 -13.98 -13.90 0.24
N ARG A 21 -15.27 -13.72 0.55
CA ARG A 21 -15.82 -14.00 1.88
C ARG A 21 -15.88 -15.50 2.18
N GLN A 22 -16.20 -16.32 1.18
CA GLN A 22 -16.26 -17.78 1.29
C GLN A 22 -14.85 -18.39 1.43
N TYR A 23 -13.87 -17.89 0.68
CA TYR A 23 -12.49 -18.39 0.67
C TYR A 23 -11.52 -17.57 1.54
N LYS A 24 -12.01 -17.00 2.66
CA LYS A 24 -11.19 -16.20 3.60
C LYS A 24 -9.94 -16.93 4.06
N PHE A 25 -10.04 -18.22 4.39
CA PHE A 25 -8.92 -18.98 4.91
C PHE A 25 -7.79 -19.17 3.86
N PRO A 26 -8.07 -19.64 2.63
CA PRO A 26 -7.09 -19.61 1.55
C PRO A 26 -6.51 -18.22 1.27
N LEU A 27 -7.34 -17.17 1.30
CA LEU A 27 -6.87 -15.79 1.12
C LEU A 27 -5.89 -15.37 2.22
N MET A 28 -6.10 -15.78 3.47
CA MET A 28 -5.14 -15.51 4.55
C MET A 28 -3.80 -16.21 4.32
N LEU A 29 -3.80 -17.43 3.78
CA LEU A 29 -2.55 -18.16 3.48
C LEU A 29 -1.70 -17.47 2.43
N LEU A 30 -2.31 -16.74 1.48
CA LEU A 30 -1.56 -15.88 0.55
C LEU A 30 -0.79 -14.76 1.26
N GLY A 31 -1.12 -14.45 2.52
CA GLY A 31 -0.34 -13.51 3.33
C GLY A 31 1.11 -13.95 3.52
N VAL A 32 1.38 -15.26 3.60
CA VAL A 32 2.74 -15.79 3.80
C VAL A 32 3.69 -15.41 2.65
N PRO A 33 3.42 -15.75 1.38
CA PRO A 33 4.29 -15.36 0.27
C PRO A 33 4.32 -13.83 0.07
N ILE A 34 3.21 -13.13 0.35
CA ILE A 34 3.17 -11.67 0.28
C ILE A 34 4.13 -11.06 1.30
N THR A 35 4.07 -11.50 2.56
CA THR A 35 4.97 -11.02 3.62
C THR A 35 6.42 -11.27 3.26
N TRP A 36 6.75 -12.44 2.71
CA TRP A 36 8.11 -12.71 2.23
C TRP A 36 8.54 -11.73 1.13
N LEU A 37 7.71 -11.46 0.13
CA LEU A 37 7.99 -10.45 -0.89
C LEU A 37 8.19 -9.04 -0.31
N PHE A 38 7.41 -8.67 0.72
CA PHE A 38 7.58 -7.39 1.40
C PHE A 38 8.88 -7.33 2.23
N MET A 39 9.32 -8.44 2.81
CA MET A 39 10.62 -8.53 3.50
C MET A 39 11.77 -8.28 2.52
N GLU A 40 11.76 -8.97 1.37
CA GLU A 40 12.77 -8.79 0.32
C GLU A 40 12.75 -7.36 -0.24
N ALA A 41 11.57 -6.83 -0.55
CA ALA A 41 11.43 -5.46 -1.03
C ALA A 41 11.94 -4.43 -0.01
N THR A 42 11.66 -4.64 1.28
CA THR A 42 12.15 -3.76 2.35
C THR A 42 13.67 -3.84 2.45
N SER A 43 14.25 -5.03 2.38
CA SER A 43 15.71 -5.23 2.39
C SER A 43 16.39 -4.50 1.23
N LEU A 44 15.87 -4.63 0.01
CA LEU A 44 16.40 -3.93 -1.18
C LEU A 44 16.35 -2.41 -1.03
N VAL A 45 15.26 -1.88 -0.49
CA VAL A 45 15.12 -0.44 -0.30
C VAL A 45 16.08 0.06 0.77
N VAL A 46 16.19 -0.62 1.92
CA VAL A 46 17.14 -0.25 2.98
C VAL A 46 18.58 -0.29 2.46
N GLN A 47 18.96 -1.30 1.68
CA GLN A 47 20.28 -1.37 1.03
C GLN A 47 20.53 -0.21 0.06
N GLY A 48 19.49 0.21 -0.69
CA GLY A 48 19.57 1.35 -1.62
C GLY A 48 19.63 2.73 -0.95
N PHE A 49 19.31 2.82 0.34
CA PHE A 49 19.35 4.07 1.14
C PHE A 49 20.37 3.97 2.29
N ASP A 50 21.51 3.29 2.08
CA ASP A 50 22.64 3.23 3.02
C ASP A 50 22.27 2.71 4.43
N GLY A 51 21.27 1.83 4.53
CA GLY A 51 20.81 1.28 5.81
C GLY A 51 19.68 2.09 6.48
N GLU A 52 19.24 3.19 5.88
CA GLU A 52 18.16 4.01 6.42
C GLU A 52 16.78 3.36 6.22
N PHE A 53 16.04 3.19 7.32
CA PHE A 53 14.71 2.56 7.31
C PHE A 53 13.61 3.55 6.92
N TRP A 54 13.79 4.85 7.21
CA TRP A 54 12.79 5.87 6.97
C TRP A 54 12.42 6.02 5.48
N PRO A 55 13.38 6.16 4.55
CA PRO A 55 13.06 6.26 3.13
C PRO A 55 12.23 5.08 2.61
N GLY A 56 12.54 3.86 3.07
CA GLY A 56 11.77 2.67 2.71
C GLY A 56 10.34 2.66 3.25
N ARG A 57 10.13 3.21 4.45
CA ARG A 57 8.78 3.34 5.01
C ARG A 57 7.92 4.31 4.22
N PHE A 58 8.46 5.46 3.84
CA PHE A 58 7.76 6.44 3.03
C PHE A 58 7.49 5.93 1.62
N MET A 59 8.45 5.25 0.99
CA MET A 59 8.24 4.63 -0.33
C MET A 59 7.09 3.60 -0.30
N SER A 60 7.06 2.76 0.74
CA SER A 60 5.97 1.80 0.94
C SER A 60 4.63 2.47 1.17
N PHE A 61 4.60 3.56 1.94
CA PHE A 61 3.41 4.38 2.19
C PHE A 61 2.86 5.00 0.90
N THR A 62 3.71 5.62 0.09
CA THR A 62 3.33 6.21 -1.22
C THR A 62 2.78 5.16 -2.17
N ALA A 63 3.47 4.03 -2.31
CA ALA A 63 3.00 2.95 -3.17
C ALA A 63 1.66 2.37 -2.68
N GLY A 64 1.48 2.25 -1.36
CA GLY A 64 0.24 1.79 -0.75
C GLY A 64 -0.92 2.73 -1.00
N ILE A 65 -0.74 4.04 -0.78
CA ILE A 65 -1.83 5.01 -0.90
C ILE A 65 -2.29 5.16 -2.36
N ILE A 66 -1.37 5.16 -3.33
CA ILE A 66 -1.71 5.23 -4.76
C ILE A 66 -2.57 4.03 -5.17
N ILE A 67 -2.12 2.82 -4.81
CA ILE A 67 -2.85 1.59 -5.14
C ILE A 67 -4.17 1.52 -4.40
N PHE A 68 -4.21 1.89 -3.12
CA PHE A 68 -5.43 1.91 -2.33
C PHE A 68 -6.48 2.84 -2.95
N THR A 69 -6.09 4.07 -3.31
CA THR A 69 -6.99 5.03 -3.99
C THR A 69 -7.46 4.48 -5.33
N ALA A 70 -6.57 3.94 -6.16
CA ALA A 70 -6.94 3.38 -7.45
C ALA A 70 -7.92 2.20 -7.33
N MET A 71 -7.65 1.23 -6.44
CA MET A 71 -8.51 0.06 -6.27
C MET A 71 -9.86 0.41 -5.64
N THR A 72 -9.87 1.35 -4.69
CA THR A 72 -11.12 1.83 -4.09
C THR A 72 -11.98 2.54 -5.12
N TYR A 73 -11.37 3.36 -5.98
CA TYR A 73 -12.09 3.98 -7.10
C TYR A 73 -12.64 2.93 -8.08
N LEU A 74 -11.83 1.94 -8.47
CA LEU A 74 -12.22 0.91 -9.44
C LEU A 74 -13.32 -0.05 -8.95
N PHE A 75 -13.23 -0.53 -7.72
CA PHE A 75 -14.11 -1.62 -7.24
C PHE A 75 -15.25 -1.17 -6.36
N LYS A 76 -15.11 -0.01 -5.72
CA LYS A 76 -16.10 0.55 -4.82
C LYS A 76 -16.84 1.74 -5.44
N SER A 77 -16.37 2.26 -6.58
CA SER A 77 -16.86 3.48 -7.22
C SER A 77 -17.03 4.64 -6.23
N GLU A 78 -16.32 4.59 -5.10
CA GLU A 78 -16.30 5.64 -4.10
C GLU A 78 -15.44 6.75 -4.70
N GLY A 79 -16.10 7.81 -5.17
CA GLY A 79 -15.43 9.00 -5.68
C GLY A 79 -14.48 9.59 -4.63
N ILE A 80 -13.42 10.23 -5.08
CA ILE A 80 -12.48 10.93 -4.19
C ILE A 80 -13.23 12.09 -3.54
N ASN A 81 -13.71 11.89 -2.32
CA ASN A 81 -14.30 12.95 -1.52
C ASN A 81 -13.21 13.96 -1.11
N ILE A 82 -13.60 15.19 -0.79
CA ILE A 82 -12.68 16.26 -0.37
C ILE A 82 -11.80 15.86 0.81
N LYS A 83 -12.32 15.03 1.74
CA LYS A 83 -11.53 14.44 2.84
C LYS A 83 -10.39 13.56 2.32
N THR A 84 -10.65 12.75 1.29
CA THR A 84 -9.66 11.90 0.64
C THR A 84 -8.65 12.74 -0.13
N THR A 85 -9.09 13.76 -0.86
CA THR A 85 -8.19 14.68 -1.59
C THR A 85 -7.22 15.39 -0.65
N ILE A 86 -7.71 15.92 0.47
CA ILE A 86 -6.85 16.56 1.48
C ILE A 86 -5.85 15.57 2.05
N SER A 87 -6.28 14.34 2.35
CA SER A 87 -5.40 13.29 2.87
C SER A 87 -4.30 12.89 1.87
N LEU A 88 -4.64 12.81 0.58
CA LEU A 88 -3.67 12.56 -0.50
C LEU A 88 -2.70 13.71 -0.68
N ALA A 89 -3.17 14.96 -0.58
CA ALA A 89 -2.31 16.14 -0.64
C ALA A 89 -1.32 16.18 0.55
N LEU A 90 -1.76 15.83 1.76
CA LEU A 90 -0.90 15.69 2.93
C LEU A 90 0.12 14.55 2.75
N ALA A 91 -0.30 13.41 2.22
CA ALA A 91 0.60 12.30 1.88
C ALA A 91 1.67 12.73 0.87
N PHE A 92 1.30 13.53 -0.13
CA PHE A 92 2.23 14.09 -1.10
C PHE A 92 3.21 15.08 -0.44
N ALA A 93 2.73 15.99 0.40
CA ALA A 93 3.59 16.91 1.15
C ALA A 93 4.60 16.18 2.04
N LEU A 94 4.19 15.10 2.71
CA LEU A 94 5.10 14.25 3.49
C LEU A 94 6.23 13.67 2.64
N ILE A 95 5.93 13.21 1.42
CA ILE A 95 6.96 12.70 0.50
C ILE A 95 7.93 13.81 0.09
N LEU A 96 7.43 15.01 -0.20
CA LEU A 96 8.29 16.15 -0.54
C LEU A 96 9.25 16.49 0.59
N VAL A 97 8.78 16.49 1.84
CA VAL A 97 9.66 16.69 3.00
C VAL A 97 10.77 15.64 3.01
N GLN A 98 10.44 14.36 2.84
CA GLN A 98 11.42 13.28 2.88
C GLN A 98 12.41 13.29 1.70
N LEU A 99 12.01 13.82 0.55
CA LEU A 99 12.89 13.94 -0.63
C LEU A 99 13.80 15.17 -0.57
N PHE A 100 13.28 16.32 -0.12
CA PHE A 100 13.96 17.61 -0.23
C PHE A 100 14.58 18.08 1.09
N TRP A 101 14.05 17.64 2.23
CA TRP A 101 14.63 17.93 3.53
C TRP A 101 15.66 16.87 3.88
N LYS A 102 16.89 17.09 3.42
CA LYS A 102 18.04 16.30 3.88
C LYS A 102 18.43 16.80 5.28
N SER A 103 18.36 15.92 6.27
CA SER A 103 19.06 16.10 7.56
C SER A 103 20.54 15.83 7.39
#